data_AF-A0A2A9MQW9-F1
#
_entry.id   AF-A0A2A9MQW9-F1
#
_cell.length_a   1.000
_cell.length_b   1.000
_cell.length_c   1.000
_cell.angle_alpha   90.00
_cell.angle_beta   90.00
_cell.angle_gamma   90.00
#
_symmetry.space_group_name_H-M   'P 1'
#
loop_
_entity.id
_entity.type
_entity.pdbx_description
1 polymer ?
#
loop_
_entity_poly.entity_id
_entity_poly.type
_entity_poly.pdbx_seq_one_letter_code
_entity_poly.pdbx_strand_id
1 'polypeptide(L)'
;MELDELIASLPRHLVSWLKEEADNRPVVMCTDPLNHPEIRQRCRLYTDLPSFLCDSAELTNLIDPSNTATPVVIVDNATSADVCIQAREEAETLRSAGRFRNASFGASSRKAVDSKTRSDEIVWIREQDLTALPACTRILALIEELRDALNAGFVLLGTEFKAYRTELQLSVYPSGTAGYSAHMDAGAESGWLSSEAIISNTASFQSAVQIGSP
;
A
#
# COMPACT_ATOMS: atom_id res chain seq x y z
N MET A 1 -11.85 -26.08 26.05
CA MET A 1 -11.85 -24.91 25.17
C MET A 1 -11.37 -25.42 23.84
N GLU A 2 -12.29 -25.52 22.89
CA GLU A 2 -11.98 -26.00 21.54
C GLU A 2 -11.07 -24.99 20.82
N LEU A 3 -10.29 -25.45 19.84
CA LEU A 3 -9.36 -24.58 19.10
C LEU A 3 -10.09 -23.38 18.46
N ASP A 4 -11.32 -23.59 17.99
CA ASP A 4 -12.16 -22.53 17.43
C ASP A 4 -12.60 -21.49 18.49
N GLU A 5 -12.85 -21.90 19.73
CA GLU A 5 -13.16 -21.00 20.84
C GLU A 5 -11.93 -20.18 21.25
N LEU A 6 -10.75 -20.82 21.24
CA LEU A 6 -9.48 -20.14 21.49
C LEU A 6 -9.20 -19.10 20.40
N ILE A 7 -9.32 -19.47 19.12
CA ILE A 7 -9.11 -18.55 17.99
C ILE A 7 -10.11 -17.40 18.02
N ALA A 8 -11.38 -17.66 18.35
CA ALA A 8 -12.39 -16.62 18.50
C ALA A 8 -12.13 -15.65 19.67
N SER A 9 -11.39 -16.10 20.69
CA SER A 9 -11.00 -15.28 21.84
C SER A 9 -9.75 -14.42 21.62
N LEU A 10 -8.99 -14.70 20.55
CA LEU A 10 -7.76 -13.96 20.25
C LEU A 10 -8.05 -12.60 19.59
N PRO A 11 -7.23 -11.57 19.88
CA PRO A 11 -7.19 -10.35 19.08
C PRO A 11 -7.01 -10.65 17.59
N ARG A 12 -7.75 -9.95 16.71
CA ARG A 12 -7.78 -10.24 15.26
C ARG A 12 -6.40 -10.23 14.60
N HIS A 13 -5.49 -9.36 15.04
CA HIS A 13 -4.12 -9.32 14.51
C HIS A 13 -3.32 -10.60 14.81
N LEU A 14 -3.54 -11.25 15.96
CA LEU A 14 -2.93 -12.54 16.30
C LEU A 14 -3.56 -13.68 15.51
N VAL A 15 -4.87 -13.61 15.25
CA VAL A 15 -5.55 -14.58 14.37
C VAL A 15 -5.04 -14.48 12.93
N SER A 16 -4.87 -13.26 12.41
CA SER A 16 -4.24 -13.04 11.09
C SER A 16 -2.83 -13.61 11.07
N TRP A 17 -2.00 -13.29 12.07
CA TRP A 17 -0.63 -13.77 12.13
C TRP A 17 -0.53 -15.31 12.17
N LEU A 18 -1.34 -15.98 13.00
CA LEU A 18 -1.37 -17.44 13.08
C LEU A 18 -1.81 -18.12 11.77
N LYS A 19 -2.73 -17.49 11.02
CA LYS A 19 -3.17 -18.00 9.71
C LYS A 19 -2.08 -17.88 8.66
N GLU A 20 -1.43 -16.73 8.63
CA GLU A 20 -0.35 -16.44 7.68
C GLU A 20 0.88 -17.34 7.94
N GLU A 21 1.21 -17.61 9.21
CA GLU A 21 2.25 -18.58 9.57
C GLU A 21 1.87 -20.02 9.14
N ALA A 22 0.61 -20.42 9.34
CA ALA A 22 0.11 -21.73 8.90
C ALA A 22 0.12 -21.90 7.38
N ASP A 23 -0.01 -20.80 6.62
CA ASP A 23 0.03 -20.78 5.16
C ASP A 23 1.46 -20.61 4.60
N ASN A 24 2.51 -20.65 5.44
CA ASN A 24 3.91 -20.37 5.10
C ASN A 24 4.14 -18.99 4.47
N ARG A 25 3.38 -17.99 4.91
CA ARG A 25 3.45 -16.59 4.45
C ARG A 25 3.75 -15.68 5.63
N PRO A 26 5.00 -15.53 6.06
CA PRO A 26 5.31 -14.77 7.27
C PRO A 26 4.84 -13.32 7.15
N VAL A 27 4.07 -12.85 8.15
CA VAL A 27 3.73 -11.42 8.28
C VAL A 27 4.97 -10.69 8.76
N VAL A 28 5.45 -9.80 7.92
CA VAL A 28 6.65 -9.02 8.18
C VAL A 28 6.26 -7.62 8.64
N MET A 29 6.75 -7.20 9.80
CA MET A 29 6.61 -5.82 10.27
C MET A 29 7.65 -4.94 9.56
N CYS A 30 7.21 -4.13 8.60
CA CYS A 30 8.06 -3.30 7.74
C CYS A 30 8.70 -2.06 8.42
N THR A 31 8.68 -1.96 9.75
CA THR A 31 9.23 -0.78 10.45
C THR A 31 10.76 -0.72 10.44
N ASP A 32 11.43 -1.82 10.07
CA ASP A 32 12.88 -1.86 9.90
C ASP A 32 13.33 -2.97 8.93
N PRO A 33 13.22 -2.75 7.60
CA PRO A 33 13.60 -3.75 6.60
C PRO A 33 15.10 -4.08 6.63
N LEU A 34 15.92 -3.19 7.20
CA LEU A 34 17.37 -3.37 7.31
C LEU A 34 17.74 -4.30 8.47
N ASN A 35 16.92 -4.50 9.49
CA ASN A 35 17.27 -5.38 10.62
C ASN A 35 16.70 -6.80 10.54
N HIS A 36 15.96 -7.13 9.48
CA HIS A 36 15.49 -8.50 9.24
C HIS A 36 16.17 -9.14 8.02
N PRO A 37 17.02 -10.17 8.21
CA PRO A 37 17.73 -10.83 7.12
C PRO A 37 16.80 -11.49 6.10
N GLU A 38 15.63 -11.96 6.53
CA GLU A 38 14.60 -12.54 5.64
C GLU A 38 13.95 -11.50 4.73
N ILE A 39 13.75 -10.26 5.23
CA ILE A 39 13.27 -9.14 4.40
C ILE A 39 14.35 -8.75 3.41
N ARG A 40 15.61 -8.60 3.85
CA ARG A 40 16.73 -8.29 2.95
C ARG A 40 16.87 -9.31 1.82
N GLN A 41 16.61 -10.58 2.08
CA GLN A 41 16.69 -11.64 1.07
C GLN A 41 15.53 -11.60 0.08
N ARG A 42 14.38 -11.03 0.49
CA ARG A 42 13.14 -10.93 -0.29
C ARG A 42 12.79 -9.50 -0.68
N CYS A 43 13.70 -8.55 -0.52
CA CYS A 43 13.47 -7.14 -0.83
C CYS A 43 14.52 -6.65 -1.81
N ARG A 44 14.07 -5.96 -2.84
CA ARG A 44 14.92 -5.29 -3.83
C ARG A 44 14.84 -3.80 -3.61
N LEU A 45 15.99 -3.14 -3.64
CA LEU A 45 16.11 -1.71 -3.39
C LEU A 45 16.63 -1.02 -4.64
N TYR A 46 15.92 0.00 -5.10
CA TYR A 46 16.31 0.90 -6.18
C TYR A 46 16.44 2.31 -5.64
N THR A 47 17.41 3.08 -6.14
CA THR A 47 17.70 4.44 -5.65
C THR A 47 16.74 5.51 -6.18
N ASP A 48 16.06 5.20 -7.29
CA ASP A 48 15.15 6.06 -8.03
C ASP A 48 14.27 5.23 -8.99
N LEU A 49 13.16 5.82 -9.41
CA LEU A 49 12.19 5.17 -10.31
C LEU A 49 12.78 4.82 -11.69
N PRO A 50 13.55 5.69 -12.36
CA PRO A 50 14.17 5.34 -13.64
C PRO A 50 15.08 4.11 -13.56
N SER A 51 15.86 3.95 -12.49
CA SER A 51 16.72 2.79 -12.30
C SER A 51 15.92 1.49 -12.17
N PHE A 52 14.75 1.54 -11.52
CA PHE A 52 13.84 0.41 -11.46
C PHE A 52 13.21 0.10 -12.82
N LEU A 53 12.67 1.13 -13.52
CA LEU A 53 11.99 0.93 -14.80
C LEU A 53 12.94 0.48 -15.93
N CYS A 54 14.24 0.81 -15.86
CA CYS A 54 15.24 0.33 -16.80
C CYS A 54 15.55 -1.18 -16.65
N ASP A 55 15.27 -1.77 -15.49
CA ASP A 55 15.55 -3.17 -15.19
C ASP A 55 14.41 -4.09 -15.66
N SER A 56 14.29 -4.23 -16.99
CA SER A 56 13.24 -5.06 -17.61
C SER A 56 13.25 -6.52 -17.15
N ALA A 57 14.42 -7.05 -16.76
CA ALA A 57 14.54 -8.40 -16.23
C ALA A 57 13.91 -8.49 -14.84
N GLU A 58 14.19 -7.53 -13.95
CA GLU A 58 13.56 -7.55 -12.63
C GLU A 58 12.06 -7.26 -12.69
N LEU A 59 11.62 -6.35 -13.55
CA LEU A 59 10.19 -6.09 -13.73
C LEU A 59 9.46 -7.36 -14.20
N THR A 60 10.08 -8.15 -15.09
CA THR A 60 9.57 -9.45 -15.52
C THR A 60 9.60 -10.47 -14.37
N ASN A 61 10.68 -10.53 -13.60
CA ASN A 61 10.79 -11.41 -12.43
C ASN A 61 9.73 -11.10 -11.36
N LEU A 62 9.40 -9.81 -11.16
CA LEU A 62 8.43 -9.36 -10.16
C LEU A 62 7.02 -9.89 -10.44
N ILE A 63 6.67 -9.97 -11.72
CA ILE A 63 5.34 -10.33 -12.20
C ILE A 63 5.23 -11.79 -12.68
N ASP A 64 6.36 -12.51 -12.78
CA ASP A 64 6.38 -13.93 -13.16
C ASP A 64 5.75 -14.78 -12.04
N PRO A 65 4.60 -15.45 -12.30
CA PRO A 65 3.93 -16.26 -11.30
C PRO A 65 4.72 -17.50 -10.87
N SER A 66 5.72 -17.91 -11.66
CA SER A 66 6.65 -19.00 -11.30
C SER A 66 7.72 -18.54 -10.30
N ASN A 67 7.89 -17.21 -10.13
CA ASN A 67 8.78 -16.65 -9.13
C ASN A 67 8.14 -16.69 -7.73
N THR A 68 8.34 -17.82 -7.04
CA THR A 68 7.90 -18.01 -5.65
C THR A 68 8.68 -17.18 -4.63
N ALA A 69 9.75 -16.50 -5.05
CA ALA A 69 10.54 -15.62 -4.18
C ALA A 69 9.94 -14.22 -4.07
N THR A 70 8.68 -14.03 -4.48
CA THR A 70 8.05 -12.76 -4.85
C THR A 70 8.50 -11.61 -3.96
N PRO A 71 9.36 -10.73 -4.49
CA PRO A 71 10.14 -9.82 -3.68
C PRO A 71 9.38 -8.50 -3.48
N VAL A 72 9.44 -7.98 -2.27
CA VAL A 72 9.07 -6.59 -2.01
C VAL A 72 10.04 -5.70 -2.80
N VAL A 73 9.52 -4.73 -3.55
CA VAL A 73 10.36 -3.72 -4.23
C VAL A 73 10.23 -2.40 -3.49
N ILE A 74 11.37 -1.82 -3.10
CA ILE A 74 11.47 -0.48 -2.54
C ILE A 74 12.20 0.37 -3.57
N VAL A 75 11.57 1.48 -3.94
CA VAL A 75 12.16 2.49 -4.81
C VAL A 75 12.31 3.77 -3.98
N ASP A 76 13.53 4.03 -3.53
CA ASP A 76 13.88 5.30 -2.90
C ASP A 76 13.76 6.43 -3.94
N ASN A 77 13.52 7.65 -3.47
CA ASN A 77 13.46 8.85 -4.32
C ASN A 77 12.61 8.68 -5.60
N ALA A 78 11.52 7.92 -5.52
CA ALA A 78 10.62 7.69 -6.66
C ALA A 78 10.05 9.01 -7.24
N THR A 79 10.03 10.07 -6.43
CA THR A 79 9.76 11.45 -6.85
C THR A 79 10.68 12.41 -6.09
N SER A 80 10.70 13.68 -6.49
CA SER A 80 11.48 14.71 -5.81
C SER A 80 10.92 15.06 -4.43
N ALA A 81 11.80 15.50 -3.53
CA ALA A 81 11.41 15.96 -2.20
C ALA A 81 10.36 17.10 -2.22
N ASP A 82 10.46 18.02 -3.18
CA ASP A 82 9.50 19.11 -3.34
C ASP A 82 8.08 18.61 -3.62
N VAL A 83 7.94 17.56 -4.44
CA VAL A 83 6.63 16.92 -4.70
C VAL A 83 6.08 16.29 -3.43
N CYS A 84 6.93 15.64 -2.63
CA CYS A 84 6.51 15.05 -1.36
C CYS A 84 6.05 16.12 -0.35
N ILE A 85 6.77 17.25 -0.24
CA ILE A 85 6.41 18.37 0.62
C ILE A 85 5.07 18.97 0.18
N GLN A 86 4.92 19.24 -1.12
CA GLN A 86 3.69 19.82 -1.65
C GLN A 86 2.49 18.86 -1.53
N ALA A 87 2.68 17.56 -1.74
CA ALA A 87 1.62 16.56 -1.54
C ALA A 87 1.15 16.49 -0.08
N ARG A 88 2.07 16.70 0.87
CA ARG A 88 1.73 16.82 2.29
C ARG A 88 0.91 18.08 2.55
N GLU A 89 1.31 19.24 2.04
CA GLU A 89 0.56 20.50 2.19
C GLU A 89 -0.85 20.40 1.58
N GLU A 90 -0.97 19.74 0.43
CA GLU A 90 -2.26 19.40 -0.20
C GLU A 90 -3.13 18.52 0.71
N ALA A 91 -2.55 17.48 1.31
CA ALA A 91 -3.24 16.62 2.27
C ALA A 91 -3.69 17.39 3.52
N GLU A 92 -2.84 18.26 4.07
CA GLU A 92 -3.17 19.11 5.22
C GLU A 92 -4.28 20.11 4.90
N THR A 93 -4.27 20.68 3.69
CA THR A 93 -5.33 21.57 3.19
C THR A 93 -6.66 20.83 3.09
N LEU A 94 -6.67 19.65 2.46
CA LEU A 94 -7.87 18.80 2.35
C LEU A 94 -8.40 18.38 3.74
N ARG A 95 -7.50 18.07 4.67
CA ARG A 95 -7.84 17.70 6.05
C ARG A 95 -8.45 18.86 6.82
N SER A 96 -7.86 20.06 6.75
CA SER A 96 -8.41 21.26 7.39
C SER A 96 -9.77 21.67 6.82
N ALA A 97 -10.03 21.36 5.54
CA ALA A 97 -11.33 21.52 4.89
C ALA A 97 -12.35 20.42 5.25
N GLY A 98 -12.02 19.47 6.13
CA GLY A 98 -12.92 18.40 6.56
C GLY A 98 -13.23 17.34 5.51
N ARG A 99 -12.37 17.20 4.48
CA ARG A 99 -12.57 16.21 3.39
C ARG A 99 -12.25 14.78 3.83
N PHE A 100 -11.37 14.63 4.81
CA PHE A 100 -10.96 13.34 5.36
C PHE A 100 -12.08 12.69 6.18
N ARG A 101 -12.16 11.36 6.15
CA ARG A 101 -13.11 10.56 6.93
C ARG A 101 -12.41 9.36 7.53
N ASN A 102 -12.84 8.90 8.69
CA ASN A 102 -12.35 7.65 9.26
C ASN A 102 -12.46 6.52 8.24
N ALA A 103 -11.36 5.79 8.04
CA ALA A 103 -11.36 4.64 7.17
C ALA A 103 -12.33 3.57 7.69
N SER A 104 -12.94 2.84 6.75
CA SER A 104 -13.82 1.71 7.04
C SER A 104 -13.26 0.48 6.36
N PHE A 105 -13.53 -0.70 6.94
CA PHE A 105 -13.19 -1.99 6.32
C PHE A 105 -14.45 -2.81 6.06
N GLY A 106 -14.33 -3.75 5.12
CA GLY A 106 -15.43 -4.63 4.69
C GLY A 106 -16.07 -4.19 3.37
N ALA A 107 -16.62 -5.18 2.63
CA ALA A 107 -17.29 -4.95 1.36
C ALA A 107 -18.77 -4.54 1.56
N SER A 108 -19.24 -3.61 0.73
CA SER A 108 -20.66 -3.25 0.56
C SER A 108 -21.43 -3.04 1.88
N SER A 109 -22.37 -3.93 2.21
CA SER A 109 -23.32 -3.79 3.32
C SER A 109 -22.72 -4.10 4.70
N ARG A 110 -21.45 -4.52 4.78
CA ARG A 110 -20.76 -4.83 6.04
C ARG A 110 -19.61 -3.85 6.35
N LYS A 111 -19.68 -2.62 5.83
CA LYS A 111 -18.71 -1.58 6.18
C LYS A 111 -18.80 -1.27 7.67
N ALA A 112 -17.71 -1.54 8.38
CA ALA A 112 -17.56 -1.18 9.78
C ALA A 112 -16.41 -0.18 9.93
N VAL A 113 -16.63 0.79 10.80
CA VAL A 113 -15.56 1.63 11.34
C VAL A 113 -15.19 1.03 12.68
N ASP A 114 -14.04 0.37 12.74
CA ASP A 114 -13.44 -0.08 14.00
C ASP A 114 -11.99 0.39 14.06
N SER A 115 -11.80 1.43 14.87
CA SER A 115 -10.54 2.12 15.08
C SER A 115 -9.47 1.25 15.76
N LYS A 116 -9.83 0.07 16.27
CA LYS A 116 -8.84 -0.92 16.75
C LYS A 116 -8.19 -1.69 15.61
N THR A 117 -8.89 -1.84 14.48
CA THR A 117 -8.38 -2.53 13.30
C THR A 117 -7.66 -1.58 12.36
N ARG A 118 -8.27 -0.42 12.05
CA ARG A 118 -7.72 0.61 11.16
C ARG A 118 -8.07 2.00 11.69
N SER A 119 -7.07 2.83 12.01
CA SER A 119 -7.26 4.11 12.70
C SER A 119 -6.94 5.37 11.89
N ASP A 120 -6.62 5.24 10.61
CA ASP A 120 -6.38 6.37 9.73
C ASP A 120 -7.67 7.06 9.26
N GLU A 121 -7.50 8.33 8.94
CA GLU A 121 -8.45 9.11 8.17
C GLU A 121 -8.02 9.05 6.70
N ILE A 122 -8.97 8.86 5.79
CA ILE A 122 -8.71 8.78 4.36
C ILE A 122 -9.51 9.80 3.56
N VAL A 123 -8.97 10.17 2.40
CA VAL A 123 -9.71 10.83 1.32
C VAL A 123 -9.33 10.17 -0.01
N TRP A 124 -10.34 9.84 -0.81
CA TRP A 124 -10.15 9.42 -2.18
C TRP A 124 -10.06 10.65 -3.07
N ILE A 125 -8.97 10.79 -3.80
CA ILE A 125 -8.77 11.87 -4.76
C ILE A 125 -9.48 11.49 -6.05
N ARG A 126 -10.43 12.33 -6.47
CA ARG A 126 -11.16 12.13 -7.73
C ARG A 126 -10.51 12.94 -8.84
N GLU A 127 -10.83 12.59 -10.08
CA GLU A 127 -10.31 13.26 -11.27
C GLU A 127 -10.52 14.78 -11.22
N GLN A 128 -11.70 15.23 -10.78
CA GLN A 128 -12.00 16.65 -10.63
C GLN A 128 -11.19 17.35 -9.51
N ASP A 129 -10.65 16.61 -8.54
CA ASP A 129 -9.82 17.19 -7.48
C ASP A 129 -8.39 17.46 -8.00
N LEU A 130 -7.91 16.70 -9.00
CA LEU A 130 -6.53 16.75 -9.49
C LEU A 130 -6.11 18.13 -10.03
N THR A 131 -7.03 18.87 -10.66
CA THR A 131 -6.74 20.21 -11.17
C THR A 131 -6.30 21.19 -10.06
N ALA A 132 -6.74 20.95 -8.81
CA ALA A 132 -6.38 21.76 -7.66
C ALA A 132 -5.26 21.14 -6.81
N LEU A 133 -4.75 19.96 -7.19
CA LEU A 133 -3.79 19.15 -6.43
C LEU A 133 -2.61 18.75 -7.34
N PRO A 134 -1.74 19.71 -7.73
CA PRO A 134 -0.65 19.47 -8.65
C PRO A 134 0.35 18.40 -8.20
N ALA A 135 0.67 18.28 -6.91
CA ALA A 135 1.58 17.25 -6.42
C ALA A 135 0.94 15.87 -6.45
N CYS A 136 -0.32 15.74 -6.00
CA CYS A 136 -1.08 14.50 -6.17
C CYS A 136 -1.19 14.08 -7.65
N THR A 137 -1.36 15.05 -8.56
CA THR A 137 -1.39 14.80 -10.01
C THR A 137 -0.06 14.21 -10.50
N ARG A 138 1.08 14.75 -10.05
CA ARG A 138 2.40 14.24 -10.41
C ARG A 138 2.64 12.84 -9.85
N ILE A 139 2.23 12.59 -8.60
CA ILE A 139 2.32 11.25 -8.00
C ILE A 139 1.46 10.25 -8.78
N LEU A 140 0.22 10.60 -9.12
CA LEU A 140 -0.65 9.72 -9.90
C LEU A 140 -0.03 9.39 -11.27
N ALA A 141 0.58 10.37 -11.94
CA ALA A 141 1.27 10.14 -13.21
C ALA A 141 2.43 9.14 -13.09
N LEU A 142 3.20 9.16 -11.99
CA LEU A 142 4.27 8.18 -11.74
C LEU A 142 3.71 6.76 -11.54
N ILE A 143 2.54 6.63 -10.89
CA ILE A 143 1.89 5.33 -10.71
C ILE A 143 1.30 4.82 -12.03
N GLU A 144 0.79 5.70 -12.87
CA GLU A 144 0.35 5.36 -14.23
C GLU A 144 1.52 4.89 -15.10
N GLU A 145 2.69 5.53 -15.01
CA GLU A 145 3.92 5.09 -15.69
C GLU A 145 4.35 3.69 -15.21
N LEU A 146 4.32 3.46 -13.89
CA LEU A 146 4.58 2.14 -13.32
C LEU A 146 3.58 1.09 -13.82
N ARG A 147 2.29 1.42 -13.85
CA ARG A 147 1.25 0.52 -14.37
C ARG A 147 1.53 0.15 -15.82
N ASP A 148 1.89 1.11 -16.66
CA ASP A 148 2.17 0.88 -18.07
C ASP A 148 3.42 0.01 -18.26
N ALA A 149 4.46 0.20 -17.44
CA ALA A 149 5.63 -0.67 -17.42
C ALA A 149 5.28 -2.11 -17.01
N LEU A 150 4.46 -2.28 -15.95
CA LEU A 150 3.94 -3.58 -15.53
C LEU A 150 3.14 -4.25 -16.65
N ASN A 151 2.18 -3.53 -17.25
CA ASN A 151 1.39 -4.00 -18.38
C ASN A 151 2.28 -4.53 -19.52
N ALA A 152 3.32 -3.79 -19.89
CA ALA A 152 4.28 -4.21 -20.91
C ALA A 152 5.01 -5.50 -20.51
N GLY A 153 5.43 -5.62 -19.24
CA GLY A 153 6.03 -6.84 -18.71
C GLY A 153 5.11 -8.06 -18.79
N PHE A 154 3.83 -7.90 -18.41
CA PHE A 154 2.88 -9.02 -18.46
C PHE A 154 2.66 -9.50 -19.91
N VAL A 155 2.59 -8.57 -20.86
CA VAL A 155 2.51 -8.87 -22.30
C VAL A 155 3.72 -9.68 -22.77
N LEU A 156 4.94 -9.34 -22.32
CA LEU A 156 6.15 -10.10 -22.65
C LEU A 156 6.10 -11.54 -22.13
N LEU A 157 5.47 -11.77 -20.98
CA LEU A 157 5.24 -13.11 -20.42
C LEU A 157 4.09 -13.87 -21.08
N GLY A 158 3.45 -13.30 -22.11
CA GLY A 158 2.30 -13.92 -22.78
C GLY A 158 1.03 -13.91 -21.91
N THR A 159 0.95 -12.97 -20.96
CA THR A 159 -0.19 -12.79 -20.05
C THR A 159 -0.73 -11.36 -20.15
N GLU A 160 -1.90 -11.08 -19.59
CA GLU A 160 -2.45 -9.73 -19.54
C GLU A 160 -2.65 -9.28 -18.10
N PHE A 161 -2.07 -8.13 -17.74
CA PHE A 161 -2.42 -7.43 -16.52
C PHE A 161 -3.64 -6.55 -16.79
N LYS A 162 -4.73 -6.84 -16.09
CA LYS A 162 -6.00 -6.12 -16.25
C LYS A 162 -6.14 -5.02 -15.22
N ALA A 163 -5.14 -4.14 -15.12
CA ALA A 163 -5.27 -2.90 -14.36
C ALA A 163 -5.70 -1.79 -15.29
N TYR A 164 -7.00 -1.45 -15.25
CA TYR A 164 -7.57 -0.44 -16.13
C TYR A 164 -7.63 0.94 -15.49
N ARG A 165 -7.36 1.04 -14.19
CA ARG A 165 -7.50 2.29 -13.45
C ARG A 165 -6.54 2.35 -12.27
N THR A 166 -5.92 3.50 -12.10
CA THR A 166 -5.27 3.88 -10.84
C THR A 166 -6.20 4.78 -10.05
N GLU A 167 -6.30 4.52 -8.76
CA GLU A 167 -7.00 5.38 -7.81
C GLU A 167 -6.01 5.88 -6.76
N LEU A 168 -6.14 7.14 -6.36
CA LEU A 168 -5.29 7.73 -5.34
C LEU A 168 -6.07 7.92 -4.03
N GLN A 169 -5.57 7.31 -2.96
CA GLN A 169 -6.04 7.50 -1.60
C GLN A 169 -4.95 8.18 -0.77
N LEU A 170 -5.28 9.31 -0.16
CA LEU A 170 -4.44 9.89 0.89
C LEU A 170 -4.92 9.34 2.23
N SER A 171 -3.97 8.95 3.08
CA SER A 171 -4.23 8.45 4.43
C SER A 171 -3.41 9.24 5.46
N VAL A 172 -4.04 9.60 6.57
CA VAL A 172 -3.38 10.25 7.71
C VAL A 172 -3.63 9.42 8.96
N TYR A 173 -2.56 9.02 9.62
CA TYR A 173 -2.62 8.34 10.92
C TYR A 173 -2.47 9.37 12.04
N PRO A 174 -3.52 9.66 12.82
CA PRO A 174 -3.40 10.58 13.94
C PRO A 174 -2.40 10.06 14.98
N SER A 175 -1.69 10.98 15.63
CA SER A 175 -0.75 10.64 16.70
C SER A 175 -1.44 9.87 17.83
N GLY A 176 -0.75 8.86 18.37
CA GLY A 176 -1.26 8.02 19.46
C GLY A 176 -2.31 6.99 19.04
N THR A 177 -2.54 6.78 17.74
CA THR A 177 -3.45 5.74 17.25
C THR A 177 -2.76 4.39 17.04
N ALA A 178 -3.53 3.31 17.05
CA ALA A 178 -3.03 1.94 16.95
C ALA A 178 -2.49 1.56 15.55
N GLY A 179 -2.76 2.37 14.53
CA GLY A 179 -2.34 2.11 13.16
C GLY A 179 -3.31 1.20 12.40
N TYR A 180 -2.77 0.36 11.53
CA TYR A 180 -3.52 -0.64 10.79
C TYR A 180 -2.99 -2.03 11.14
N SER A 181 -3.87 -2.87 11.70
CA SER A 181 -3.58 -4.28 11.97
C SER A 181 -3.17 -5.02 10.69
N ALA A 182 -2.32 -6.05 10.84
CA ALA A 182 -1.91 -6.91 9.73
C ALA A 182 -3.12 -7.52 8.99
N HIS A 183 -3.13 -7.38 7.67
CA HIS A 183 -4.20 -7.83 6.79
C HIS A 183 -3.69 -8.04 5.35
N MET A 184 -4.46 -8.77 4.55
CA MET A 184 -4.33 -8.78 3.09
C MET A 184 -5.22 -7.69 2.49
N ASP A 185 -4.66 -6.89 1.59
CA ASP A 185 -5.41 -5.86 0.87
C ASP A 185 -6.51 -6.47 -0.01
N ALA A 186 -6.22 -7.58 -0.69
CA ALA A 186 -7.19 -8.37 -1.43
C ALA A 186 -7.83 -9.43 -0.51
N GLY A 187 -9.12 -9.31 -0.23
CA GLY A 187 -9.84 -10.32 0.56
C GLY A 187 -9.99 -11.65 -0.20
N ALA A 188 -10.10 -12.78 0.51
CA ALA A 188 -10.26 -14.11 -0.09
C ALA A 188 -11.55 -14.28 -0.93
N GLU A 189 -12.61 -13.52 -0.63
CA GLU A 189 -13.86 -13.47 -1.42
C GLU A 189 -13.83 -12.45 -2.56
N SER A 190 -12.69 -11.79 -2.74
CA SER A 190 -12.52 -10.93 -3.89
C SER A 190 -12.44 -11.85 -5.13
N GLY A 191 -13.55 -12.04 -5.84
CA GLY A 191 -13.58 -12.54 -7.22
C GLY A 191 -12.82 -11.64 -8.22
N TRP A 192 -11.86 -10.85 -7.72
CA TRP A 192 -11.08 -9.82 -8.37
C TRP A 192 -9.85 -10.42 -9.08
N LEU A 193 -9.57 -11.72 -8.87
CA LEU A 193 -8.72 -12.51 -9.78
C LEU A 193 -9.40 -12.77 -11.13
N SER A 194 -10.68 -12.41 -11.31
CA SER A 194 -11.25 -12.19 -12.64
C SER A 194 -11.51 -10.70 -12.86
N SER A 195 -10.59 -10.07 -13.59
CA SER A 195 -10.76 -8.90 -14.47
C SER A 195 -10.42 -7.48 -14.02
N GLU A 196 -10.11 -7.15 -12.75
CA GLU A 196 -9.66 -5.78 -12.41
C GLU A 196 -8.61 -5.78 -11.30
N ALA A 197 -7.35 -5.52 -11.63
CA ALA A 197 -6.31 -5.28 -10.65
C ALA A 197 -6.27 -3.78 -10.30
N ILE A 198 -6.51 -3.44 -9.03
CA ILE A 198 -6.36 -2.08 -8.50
C ILE A 198 -4.93 -1.97 -7.96
N ILE A 199 -4.12 -1.08 -8.53
CA ILE A 199 -2.89 -0.64 -7.88
C ILE A 199 -3.31 0.37 -6.80
N SER A 200 -3.44 -0.10 -5.57
CA SER A 200 -3.67 0.75 -4.40
C SER A 200 -2.32 1.21 -3.87
N ASN A 201 -1.99 2.49 -4.07
CA ASN A 201 -0.84 3.08 -3.40
C ASN A 201 -1.33 3.92 -2.20
N THR A 202 -0.79 3.61 -1.03
CA THR A 202 -1.04 4.39 0.18
C THR A 202 0.14 5.31 0.42
N ALA A 203 0.00 6.59 0.08
CA ALA A 203 0.93 7.61 0.56
C ALA A 203 0.63 7.87 2.05
N SER A 204 1.33 7.16 2.93
CA SER A 204 1.25 7.36 4.38
C SER A 204 2.25 8.42 4.80
N PHE A 205 1.77 9.62 5.13
CA PHE A 205 2.58 10.66 5.75
C PHE A 205 2.51 10.52 7.27
N GLN A 206 3.53 9.93 7.88
CA GLN A 206 3.66 9.94 9.33
C GLN A 206 4.19 11.30 9.78
N SER A 207 3.41 11.99 10.62
CA SER A 207 3.86 13.19 11.32
C SER A 207 4.79 12.80 12.48
N ALA A 208 6.04 12.44 12.17
CA ALA A 208 7.10 12.43 13.18
C ALA A 208 7.70 13.84 13.25
N VAL A 209 6.94 14.78 13.83
CA VAL A 209 7.48 16.07 14.28
C VAL A 209 8.13 15.80 15.63
N GLN A 210 9.35 15.27 15.62
CA GLN A 210 10.21 15.33 16.79
C GLN A 210 10.92 16.68 16.75
N ILE A 211 10.22 17.72 17.24
CA ILE A 211 10.86 18.99 17.57
C ILE A 211 11.80 18.67 18.74
N GLY A 212 13.06 18.38 18.40
CA GLY A 212 14.15 18.64 19.32
C GLY A 212 14.18 20.14 19.57
N SER A 213 13.98 20.53 20.82
CA SER A 213 14.30 21.85 21.33
C SER A 213 15.29 21.67 22.48
N PRO A 214 16.15 22.67 22.68
CA PRO A 214 17.52 22.80 22.16
C PRO A 214 18.55 21.88 22.84
#